data_AF-A0A7X8LEC0-F1
#
_entry.id   AF-A0A7X8LEC0-F1
#
_cell.length_a   1.000
_cell.length_b   1.000
_cell.length_c   1.000
_cell.angle_alpha   90.00
_cell.angle_beta   90.00
_cell.angle_gamma   90.00
#
_symmetry.space_group_name_H-M   'P 1'
#
loop_
_entity.id
_entity.type
_entity.pdbx_description
1 polymer ?
#
loop_
_entity_poly.entity_id
_entity_poly.type
_entity_poly.pdbx_seq_one_letter_code
_entity_poly.pdbx_strand_id
1 'polypeptide(L)'
;QSSVGIIVGALWGYVKALEKIITVIYNILDNIPNTIILVLLTYIMDPSISTLIFAMCISGWLPMARFVRNQIVIIRDREYNLASRTLGTPTHRIITRNLLPYLVSVIMLRLALAIPGAIGSEVFLTYIGLGLPIDIPSLGNIINEGRIVMMVESLRYQLIFPATILSLITISFYIVGNAFADAADPKNHV
;
A
#
# COMPACT_ATOMS: atom_id res chain seq x y z
N GLN A 1 3.39 7.00 1.51
CA GLN A 1 3.96 5.65 1.77
C GLN A 1 4.74 5.05 0.60
N SER A 2 4.19 5.00 -0.62
CA SER A 2 4.81 4.26 -1.73
C SER A 2 6.18 4.77 -2.17
N SER A 3 6.39 6.09 -2.24
CA SER A 3 7.69 6.69 -2.58
C SER A 3 8.79 6.30 -1.59
N VAL A 4 8.47 6.31 -0.29
CA VAL A 4 9.39 5.87 0.77
C VAL A 4 9.71 4.39 0.61
N GLY A 5 8.69 3.56 0.36
CA GLY A 5 8.87 2.13 0.12
C GLY A 5 9.77 1.83 -1.09
N ILE A 6 9.66 2.61 -2.18
CA ILE A 6 10.53 2.46 -3.35
C ILE A 6 11.98 2.78 -3.00
N ILE A 7 12.23 3.90 -2.33
CA ILE A 7 13.59 4.32 -1.97
C ILE A 7 14.23 3.32 -1.00
N VAL A 8 13.52 2.93 0.05
CA VAL A 8 14.03 1.98 1.05
C VAL A 8 14.22 0.59 0.44
N GLY A 9 13.26 0.11 -0.36
CA GLY A 9 13.38 -1.15 -1.09
C GLY A 9 14.55 -1.15 -2.08
N ALA A 10 14.81 -0.02 -2.74
CA ALA A 10 15.95 0.16 -3.61
C ALA A 10 17.28 0.03 -2.87
N LEU A 11 17.42 0.75 -1.75
CA LEU A 11 18.61 0.65 -0.90
C LEU A 11 18.78 -0.75 -0.33
N TRP A 12 17.69 -1.39 0.11
CA TRP A 12 17.69 -2.74 0.67
C TRP A 12 18.14 -3.80 -0.34
N GLY A 13 17.65 -3.73 -1.59
CA GLY A 13 18.03 -4.68 -2.64
C GLY A 13 19.44 -4.44 -3.20
N TYR A 14 19.93 -3.20 -3.17
CA TYR A 14 21.20 -2.81 -3.78
C TYR A 14 22.40 -2.92 -2.84
N VAL A 15 22.27 -2.40 -1.62
CA VAL A 15 23.38 -2.22 -0.69
C VAL A 15 23.52 -3.46 0.20
N LYS A 16 24.43 -4.37 -0.17
CA LYS A 16 24.71 -5.61 0.60
C LYS A 16 25.05 -5.36 2.07
N ALA A 17 25.72 -4.26 2.39
CA ALA A 17 26.07 -3.90 3.77
C ALA A 17 24.84 -3.62 4.64
N LEU A 18 23.77 -3.08 4.05
CA LEU A 18 22.52 -2.78 4.77
C LEU A 18 21.53 -3.95 4.77
N GLU A 19 21.79 -5.00 3.99
CA GLU A 19 20.85 -6.11 3.80
C GLU A 19 20.47 -6.77 5.13
N LYS A 20 21.46 -7.11 5.95
CA LYS A 20 21.22 -7.76 7.25
C LYS A 20 20.39 -6.86 8.18
N ILE A 21 20.76 -5.58 8.27
CA ILE A 21 20.12 -4.62 9.18
C ILE A 21 18.67 -4.35 8.74
N ILE A 22 18.45 -4.02 7.48
CA ILE A 22 17.11 -3.71 6.96
C ILE A 22 16.21 -4.96 7.01
N THR A 23 16.75 -6.16 6.76
CA THR A 23 15.96 -7.40 6.87
C THR A 23 15.49 -7.65 8.30
N VAL A 24 16.35 -7.41 9.30
CA VAL A 24 15.96 -7.55 10.72
C VAL A 24 14.89 -6.52 11.08
N ILE A 25 15.07 -5.24 10.72
CA ILE A 25 14.09 -4.18 10.96
C ILE A 25 12.75 -4.52 10.28
N TYR A 26 12.79 -4.91 9.01
CA TYR A 26 11.61 -5.33 8.26
C TYR A 26 10.91 -6.48 8.96
N ASN A 27 11.63 -7.54 9.34
CA ASN A 27 11.03 -8.70 9.99
C ASN A 27 10.37 -8.30 11.32
N ILE A 28 11.01 -7.48 12.15
CA ILE A 28 10.42 -7.03 13.42
C ILE A 28 9.09 -6.30 13.18
N LEU A 29 9.06 -5.39 12.19
CA LEU A 29 7.88 -4.60 11.88
C LEU A 29 6.79 -5.41 11.17
N ASP A 30 7.14 -6.30 10.24
CA ASP A 30 6.22 -7.15 9.47
C ASP A 30 5.56 -8.24 10.33
N ASN A 31 6.21 -8.63 11.44
CA ASN A 31 5.62 -9.54 12.43
C ASN A 31 4.47 -8.90 13.22
N ILE A 32 4.37 -7.56 13.23
CA ILE A 32 3.28 -6.87 13.91
C ILE A 32 2.13 -6.71 12.90
N PRO A 33 0.93 -7.26 13.17
CA PRO A 33 -0.24 -7.02 12.32
C PRO A 33 -0.47 -5.52 12.11
N ASN A 34 -0.58 -5.10 10.85
CA ASN A 34 -0.77 -3.70 10.49
C ASN A 34 -1.98 -3.07 11.22
N THR A 35 -3.06 -3.85 11.39
CA THR A 35 -4.26 -3.44 12.12
C THR A 35 -3.95 -3.07 13.58
N ILE A 36 -3.04 -3.78 14.25
CA ILE A 36 -2.64 -3.48 15.62
C ILE A 36 -1.87 -2.15 15.68
N ILE A 37 -0.98 -1.89 14.73
CA ILE A 37 -0.24 -0.62 14.66
C ILE A 37 -1.21 0.55 14.47
N LEU A 38 -2.14 0.41 13.53
CA LEU A 38 -3.14 1.45 13.26
C LEU A 38 -3.98 1.76 14.50
N VAL A 39 -4.51 0.72 15.17
CA VAL A 39 -5.29 0.84 16.41
C VAL A 39 -4.51 1.53 17.52
N LEU A 40 -3.26 1.11 17.73
CA LEU A 40 -2.42 1.61 18.81
C LEU A 40 -2.06 3.09 18.59
N LEU A 41 -1.80 3.50 17.34
CA LEU A 41 -1.52 4.90 17.00
C LEU A 41 -2.76 5.78 17.13
N THR A 42 -3.92 5.34 16.65
CA THR A 42 -5.17 6.10 16.79
C THR A 42 -5.61 6.24 18.25
N TYR A 43 -5.28 5.24 19.09
CA TYR A 43 -5.57 5.29 20.52
C TYR A 43 -4.66 6.26 21.29
N ILE A 44 -3.39 6.39 20.89
CA ILE A 44 -2.41 7.25 21.60
C ILE A 44 -2.47 8.71 21.14
N MET A 45 -2.67 8.97 19.85
CA MET A 45 -2.50 10.29 19.23
C MET A 45 -3.82 11.05 19.00
N ASP A 46 -4.90 10.58 19.63
CA ASP A 46 -6.29 10.97 19.36
C ASP A 46 -6.76 10.69 17.92
N PRO A 47 -8.04 10.30 17.73
CA PRO A 47 -8.57 10.06 16.40
C PRO A 47 -8.67 11.34 15.57
N SER A 48 -7.91 11.42 14.48
CA SER A 48 -7.95 12.52 13.52
C SER A 48 -7.50 12.08 12.12
N ILE A 49 -7.79 12.88 11.10
CA ILE A 49 -7.34 12.61 9.73
C ILE A 49 -5.81 12.55 9.66
N SER A 50 -5.12 13.46 10.37
CA SER A 50 -3.65 13.48 10.41
C SER A 50 -3.08 12.24 11.10
N THR A 51 -3.67 11.81 12.21
CA THR A 51 -3.29 10.56 12.90
C THR A 51 -3.44 9.35 11.98
N LEU A 52 -4.56 9.26 11.27
CA LEU A 52 -4.82 8.18 10.32
C LEU A 52 -3.79 8.17 9.18
N ILE A 53 -3.54 9.32 8.54
CA ILE A 53 -2.55 9.45 7.47
C ILE A 53 -1.15 9.07 7.96
N PHE A 54 -0.77 9.51 9.16
CA PHE A 54 0.52 9.19 9.76
C PHE A 54 0.65 7.68 10.02
N ALA A 55 -0.37 7.08 10.64
CA ALA A 55 -0.40 5.66 10.96
C ALA A 55 -0.34 4.76 9.71
N MET A 56 -0.97 5.18 8.62
CA MET A 56 -0.88 4.49 7.33
C MET A 56 0.49 4.70 6.69
N CYS A 57 1.06 5.91 6.77
CA CYS A 57 2.36 6.19 6.18
C CYS A 57 3.51 5.41 6.81
N ILE A 58 3.50 5.22 8.13
CA ILE A 58 4.56 4.51 8.87
C ILE A 58 4.51 3.00 8.69
N SER A 59 3.36 2.43 8.33
CA SER A 59 3.17 1.00 8.16
C SER A 59 3.11 0.57 6.68
N GLY A 60 2.48 1.37 5.83
CA GLY A 60 2.18 1.01 4.45
C GLY A 60 3.36 1.03 3.48
N TRP A 61 4.55 1.47 3.92
CA TRP A 61 5.75 1.44 3.07
C TRP A 61 6.44 0.05 3.05
N LEU A 62 6.20 -0.79 4.06
CA LEU A 62 6.87 -2.09 4.21
C LEU A 62 6.60 -3.05 3.04
N PRO A 63 5.33 -3.29 2.62
CA PRO A 63 5.07 -4.21 1.51
C PRO A 63 5.72 -3.76 0.21
N MET A 64 5.75 -2.43 -0.02
CA MET A 64 6.37 -1.84 -1.19
C MET A 64 7.89 -2.01 -1.17
N ALA A 65 8.54 -1.78 -0.03
CA ALA A 65 9.98 -1.97 0.12
C ALA A 65 10.41 -3.41 -0.13
N ARG A 66 9.68 -4.39 0.44
CA ARG A 66 9.94 -5.82 0.18
C ARG A 66 9.73 -6.18 -1.27
N PHE A 67 8.66 -5.68 -1.89
CA PHE A 67 8.38 -5.92 -3.30
C PHE A 67 9.55 -5.43 -4.18
N VAL A 68 9.97 -4.18 -4.03
CA VAL A 68 11.06 -3.59 -4.82
C VAL A 68 12.38 -4.34 -4.57
N ARG A 69 12.69 -4.68 -3.31
CA ARG A 69 13.88 -5.48 -2.97
C ARG A 69 13.90 -6.82 -3.71
N ASN A 70 12.78 -7.55 -3.70
CA ASN A 70 12.68 -8.84 -4.37
C ASN A 70 12.92 -8.71 -5.88
N GLN A 71 12.35 -7.68 -6.51
CA GLN A 71 12.57 -7.43 -7.95
C GLN A 71 14.02 -7.07 -8.26
N ILE A 72 14.69 -6.29 -7.40
CA ILE A 72 16.11 -5.97 -7.57
C ILE A 72 16.97 -7.23 -7.53
N VAL A 73 16.74 -8.10 -6.54
CA VAL A 73 17.49 -9.35 -6.39
C VAL A 73 17.27 -10.24 -7.63
N ILE A 74 16.01 -10.43 -8.04
CA ILE A 74 15.67 -11.22 -9.24
C ILE A 74 16.40 -10.70 -10.47
N ILE A 75 16.32 -9.39 -10.75
CA ILE A 75 16.92 -8.84 -11.97
C ILE A 75 18.44 -8.88 -11.89
N ARG A 76 19.04 -8.53 -10.75
CA ARG A 76 20.48 -8.59 -10.55
C ARG A 76 21.05 -9.99 -10.86
N ASP A 77 20.31 -11.03 -10.48
CA ASP A 77 20.77 -12.42 -10.55
C ASP A 77 20.32 -13.15 -11.84
N ARG A 78 19.77 -12.42 -12.83
CA ARG A 78 19.49 -12.98 -14.17
C ARG A 78 20.77 -13.23 -14.98
N GLU A 79 20.79 -14.30 -15.76
CA GLU A 79 21.96 -14.77 -16.52
C GLU A 79 22.56 -13.70 -17.46
N TYR A 80 21.73 -12.97 -18.21
CA TYR A 80 22.22 -11.91 -19.10
C TYR A 80 22.85 -10.73 -18.32
N ASN A 81 22.38 -10.46 -17.10
CA ASN A 81 22.97 -9.44 -16.24
C ASN A 81 24.25 -9.94 -15.58
N LEU A 82 24.32 -11.22 -15.22
CA LEU A 82 25.55 -11.86 -14.75
C LEU A 82 26.65 -11.81 -15.83
N ALA A 83 26.32 -12.15 -17.08
CA ALA A 83 27.24 -12.02 -18.22
C ALA A 83 27.64 -10.55 -18.48
N SER A 84 26.71 -9.60 -18.38
CA SER A 84 27.03 -8.17 -18.51
C SER A 84 27.98 -7.68 -17.40
N ARG A 85 27.87 -8.24 -16.18
CA ARG A 85 28.78 -7.93 -15.06
C ARG A 85 30.18 -8.51 -15.26
N THR A 86 30.32 -9.70 -15.85
CA THR A 86 31.66 -10.24 -16.17
C THR A 86 32.36 -9.40 -17.22
N LEU A 87 31.61 -8.71 -18.09
CA LEU A 87 32.11 -7.72 -19.04
C LEU A 87 32.35 -6.31 -18.43
N GLY A 88 32.26 -6.17 -17.09
CA GLY A 88 32.58 -4.92 -16.40
C GLY A 88 31.44 -3.91 -16.27
N THR A 89 30.20 -4.29 -16.61
CA THR A 89 29.06 -3.38 -16.44
C THR A 89 28.73 -3.19 -14.95
N PRO A 90 28.67 -1.95 -14.44
CA PRO A 90 28.39 -1.72 -13.03
C PRO A 90 26.93 -2.01 -12.69
N THR A 91 26.68 -2.54 -11.48
CA THR A 91 25.36 -2.98 -11.02
C THR A 91 24.30 -1.87 -11.06
N HIS A 92 24.66 -0.61 -10.76
CA HIS A 92 23.70 0.50 -10.81
C HIS A 92 23.12 0.72 -12.22
N ARG A 93 23.94 0.53 -13.28
CA ARG A 93 23.51 0.70 -14.67
C ARG A 93 22.57 -0.42 -15.10
N ILE A 94 22.80 -1.64 -14.62
CA ILE A 94 21.92 -2.79 -14.83
C ILE A 94 20.55 -2.51 -14.20
N ILE A 95 20.53 -1.97 -12.98
CA ILE A 95 19.28 -1.66 -12.27
C ILE A 95 18.53 -0.52 -12.95
N THR A 96 19.18 0.62 -13.23
CA THR A 96 18.48 1.77 -13.80
C THR A 96 17.98 1.53 -15.22
N ARG A 97 18.66 0.68 -16.01
CA ARG A 97 18.33 0.45 -17.41
C ARG A 97 17.49 -0.81 -17.66
N ASN A 98 17.64 -1.85 -16.84
CA ASN A 98 16.94 -3.13 -17.02
C ASN A 98 15.80 -3.33 -16.01
N LEU A 99 15.90 -2.77 -14.80
CA LEU A 99 14.87 -2.93 -13.76
C LEU A 99 13.92 -1.74 -13.68
N LEU A 100 14.44 -0.50 -13.62
CA LEU A 100 13.61 0.68 -13.40
C LEU A 100 12.44 0.78 -14.39
N PRO A 101 12.63 0.58 -15.71
CA PRO A 101 11.53 0.65 -16.68
C PRO A 101 10.45 -0.40 -16.43
N TYR A 102 10.84 -1.62 -16.03
CA TYR A 102 9.91 -2.69 -15.68
C TYR A 102 9.17 -2.42 -14.36
N LEU A 103 9.85 -1.80 -13.39
CA LEU A 103 9.24 -1.47 -12.10
C LEU A 103 8.21 -0.37 -12.21
N VAL A 104 8.31 0.56 -13.16
CA VAL A 104 7.36 1.68 -13.30
C VAL A 104 5.92 1.16 -13.35
N SER A 105 5.63 0.15 -14.17
CA SER A 105 4.29 -0.41 -14.34
C SER A 105 3.76 -1.05 -13.07
N VAL A 106 4.60 -1.83 -12.38
CA VAL A 106 4.19 -2.48 -11.14
C VAL A 106 4.07 -1.49 -9.99
N ILE A 107 4.92 -0.46 -9.95
CA ILE A 107 4.81 0.67 -9.03
C ILE A 107 3.48 1.39 -9.27
N MET A 108 3.10 1.64 -10.52
CA MET A 108 1.84 2.29 -10.87
C MET A 108 0.64 1.46 -10.42
N LEU A 109 0.65 0.14 -10.65
CA LEU A 109 -0.39 -0.75 -10.12
C LEU A 109 -0.53 -0.65 -8.61
N ARG A 110 0.59 -0.73 -7.88
CA ARG A 110 0.60 -0.65 -6.41
C ARG A 110 0.13 0.71 -5.90
N LEU A 111 0.50 1.80 -6.58
CA LEU A 111 0.03 3.15 -6.26
C LEU A 111 -1.48 3.26 -6.45
N ALA A 112 -1.99 2.68 -7.53
CA ALA A 112 -3.39 2.79 -7.86
C ALA A 112 -4.29 2.00 -6.90
N LEU A 113 -3.83 0.82 -6.46
CA LEU A 113 -4.49 0.01 -5.44
C LEU A 113 -4.35 0.57 -4.01
N ALA A 114 -3.49 1.57 -3.79
CA ALA A 114 -3.32 2.17 -2.47
C ALA A 114 -4.55 2.94 -2.01
N ILE A 115 -5.31 3.55 -2.94
CA ILE A 115 -6.52 4.32 -2.63
C ILE A 115 -7.63 3.39 -2.09
N PRO A 116 -8.04 2.31 -2.80
CA PRO A 116 -8.99 1.33 -2.25
C PRO A 116 -8.53 0.74 -0.91
N GLY A 117 -7.24 0.42 -0.78
CA GLY A 117 -6.70 -0.10 0.49
C GLY A 117 -6.80 0.93 1.63
N ALA A 118 -6.65 2.21 1.32
CA ALA A 118 -6.77 3.27 2.31
C ALA A 118 -8.21 3.46 2.78
N ILE A 119 -9.16 3.48 1.84
CA ILE A 119 -10.60 3.52 2.13
C ILE A 119 -10.99 2.34 3.02
N GLY A 120 -10.57 1.12 2.67
CA GLY A 120 -10.87 -0.07 3.46
C GLY A 120 -10.30 -0.01 4.89
N SER A 121 -9.11 0.56 5.06
CA SER A 121 -8.49 0.71 6.38
C SER A 121 -9.25 1.73 7.25
N GLU A 122 -9.68 2.85 6.68
CA GLU A 122 -10.47 3.88 7.38
C GLU A 122 -11.82 3.32 7.85
N VAL A 123 -12.53 2.64 6.96
CA VAL A 123 -13.83 2.02 7.28
C VAL A 123 -13.68 0.96 8.36
N PHE A 124 -12.63 0.13 8.28
CA PHE A 124 -12.35 -0.89 9.28
C PHE A 124 -12.08 -0.30 10.67
N LEU A 125 -11.25 0.73 10.76
CA LEU A 125 -10.97 1.41 12.04
C LEU A 125 -12.23 2.06 12.61
N THR A 126 -13.04 2.69 11.76
CA THR A 126 -14.30 3.31 12.18
C THR A 126 -15.30 2.27 12.67
N TYR A 127 -15.38 1.13 12.00
CA TYR A 127 -16.25 0.02 12.40
C TYR A 127 -15.93 -0.51 13.81
N ILE A 128 -14.65 -0.55 14.19
CA ILE A 128 -14.22 -0.97 15.54
C ILE A 128 -14.21 0.18 16.56
N GLY A 129 -14.67 1.38 16.18
CA GLY A 129 -14.76 2.54 17.08
C GLY A 129 -13.47 3.33 17.27
N LEU A 130 -12.46 3.11 16.42
CA LEU A 130 -11.14 3.76 16.46
C LEU A 130 -10.84 4.57 15.19
N GLY A 131 -11.88 4.84 14.40
CA GLY A 131 -11.79 5.64 13.19
C GLY A 131 -11.94 7.12 13.47
N LEU A 132 -12.32 7.88 12.44
CA LEU A 132 -12.46 9.32 12.55
C LEU A 132 -13.59 9.70 13.52
N PRO A 133 -13.46 10.81 14.27
CA PRO A 133 -14.52 11.26 15.16
C PRO A 133 -15.79 11.63 14.36
N ILE A 134 -16.95 11.51 15.02
CA ILE A 134 -18.28 11.54 14.37
C ILE A 134 -18.65 12.91 13.79
N ASP A 135 -17.95 13.97 14.21
CA ASP A 135 -18.05 15.32 13.65
C ASP A 135 -17.52 15.39 12.21
N ILE A 136 -16.66 14.46 11.80
CA ILE A 136 -16.12 14.36 10.45
C ILE A 136 -17.01 13.41 9.62
N PRO A 137 -17.67 13.89 8.54
CA PRO A 137 -18.47 13.04 7.68
C PRO A 137 -17.57 12.16 6.79
N SER A 138 -17.25 10.96 7.28
CA SER A 138 -16.50 9.93 6.55
C SER A 138 -17.40 8.79 6.08
N LEU A 139 -16.97 8.05 5.04
CA LEU A 139 -17.70 6.86 4.57
C LEU A 139 -17.79 5.80 5.68
N GLY A 140 -16.72 5.62 6.47
CA GLY A 140 -16.73 4.76 7.65
C GLY A 140 -17.78 5.18 8.68
N ASN A 141 -17.91 6.48 8.97
CA ASN A 141 -18.85 6.99 9.96
C ASN A 141 -20.30 6.76 9.52
N ILE A 142 -20.62 7.05 8.26
CA ILE A 142 -21.97 6.83 7.71
C ILE A 142 -22.36 5.34 7.73
N ILE A 143 -21.40 4.45 7.44
CA ILE A 143 -21.64 3.00 7.56
C ILE A 143 -21.84 2.59 9.01
N ASN A 144 -21.05 3.14 9.94
CA ASN A 144 -21.18 2.82 11.35
C ASN A 144 -22.52 3.30 11.93
N GLU A 145 -23.02 4.47 11.51
CA GLU A 145 -24.36 4.95 11.85
C GLU A 145 -25.45 3.99 11.34
N GLY A 146 -25.39 3.60 10.06
CA GLY A 146 -26.31 2.62 9.47
C GLY A 146 -26.26 1.26 10.18
N ARG A 147 -25.08 0.85 10.65
CA ARG A 147 -24.89 -0.39 11.41
C ARG A 147 -25.61 -0.36 12.76
N ILE A 148 -25.60 0.77 13.47
CA ILE A 148 -26.25 0.89 14.78
C ILE A 148 -27.77 0.66 14.66
N VAL A 149 -28.38 1.11 13.57
CA VAL A 149 -29.84 1.00 13.34
C VAL A 149 -30.26 -0.25 12.57
N MET A 150 -29.32 -1.10 12.15
CA MET A 150 -29.61 -2.25 11.26
C MET A 150 -30.53 -3.31 11.87
N MET A 151 -30.56 -3.40 13.21
CA MET A 151 -31.40 -4.33 13.96
C MET A 151 -32.86 -3.86 14.06
N VAL A 152 -33.12 -2.58 13.79
CA VAL A 152 -34.48 -2.03 13.77
C VAL A 152 -35.10 -2.34 12.40
N GLU A 153 -36.19 -3.10 12.41
CA GLU A 153 -36.84 -3.60 11.18
C GLU A 153 -37.19 -2.46 10.20
N SER A 154 -37.69 -1.34 10.71
CA SER A 154 -38.06 -0.17 9.90
C SER A 154 -36.88 0.66 9.38
N LEU A 155 -35.65 0.47 9.89
CA LEU A 155 -34.48 1.29 9.55
C LEU A 155 -33.36 0.49 8.88
N ARG A 156 -33.50 -0.83 8.74
CA ARG A 156 -32.48 -1.72 8.16
C ARG A 156 -31.97 -1.29 6.78
N TYR A 157 -32.81 -0.64 5.98
CA TYR A 157 -32.43 -0.14 4.65
C TYR A 157 -31.34 0.94 4.69
N GLN A 158 -31.18 1.66 5.82
CA GLN A 158 -30.24 2.77 5.94
C GLN A 158 -28.77 2.33 5.81
N LEU A 159 -28.45 1.05 6.09
CA LEU A 159 -27.10 0.51 5.89
C LEU A 159 -26.83 0.16 4.42
N ILE A 160 -27.86 -0.20 3.64
CA ILE A 160 -27.71 -0.69 2.27
C ILE A 160 -27.18 0.40 1.35
N PHE A 161 -27.70 1.63 1.49
CA PHE A 161 -27.29 2.78 0.67
C PHE A 161 -25.80 3.14 0.82
N PRO A 162 -25.27 3.43 2.02
CA PRO A 162 -23.86 3.78 2.18
C PRO A 162 -22.92 2.60 1.86
N ALA A 163 -23.31 1.37 2.15
CA ALA A 163 -22.53 0.19 1.76
C ALA A 163 -22.41 0.06 0.23
N THR A 164 -23.51 0.29 -0.50
CA THR A 164 -23.51 0.26 -1.97
C THR A 164 -22.64 1.37 -2.54
N ILE A 165 -22.77 2.60 -2.02
CA ILE A 165 -21.95 3.75 -2.45
C ILE A 165 -20.46 3.48 -2.19
N LEU A 166 -20.10 3.02 -0.99
CA LEU A 166 -18.72 2.65 -0.65
C LEU A 166 -18.18 1.61 -1.64
N SER A 167 -18.96 0.56 -1.91
CA SER A 167 -18.55 -0.51 -2.82
C SER A 167 -18.29 0.03 -4.24
N LEU A 168 -19.19 0.89 -4.74
CA LEU A 168 -19.09 1.47 -6.08
C LEU A 168 -17.87 2.38 -6.20
N ILE A 169 -17.62 3.22 -5.19
CA ILE A 169 -16.42 4.08 -5.13
C ILE A 169 -15.16 3.22 -5.13
N THR A 170 -15.10 2.22 -4.25
CA THR A 170 -13.92 1.36 -4.09
C THR A 170 -13.63 0.57 -5.36
N ILE A 171 -14.66 0.01 -5.99
CA ILE A 171 -14.54 -0.73 -7.27
C ILE A 171 -14.14 0.22 -8.40
N SER A 172 -14.70 1.43 -8.46
CA SER A 172 -14.35 2.42 -9.50
C SER A 172 -12.87 2.79 -9.41
N PHE A 173 -12.36 3.10 -8.22
CA PHE A 173 -10.93 3.38 -8.03
C PHE A 173 -10.05 2.16 -8.32
N TYR A 174 -10.52 0.95 -7.98
CA TYR A 174 -9.81 -0.28 -8.32
C TYR A 174 -9.68 -0.47 -9.83
N ILE A 175 -10.78 -0.34 -10.58
CA ILE A 175 -10.81 -0.50 -12.04
C ILE A 175 -9.97 0.58 -12.73
N VAL A 176 -10.21 1.86 -12.37
CA VAL A 176 -9.44 2.99 -12.90
C VAL A 176 -7.95 2.80 -12.62
N GLY A 177 -7.63 2.37 -11.41
CA GLY A 177 -6.26 2.13 -11.03
C GLY A 177 -5.58 1.00 -11.79
N ASN A 178 -6.31 -0.09 -12.04
CA ASN A 178 -5.81 -1.18 -12.87
C ASN A 178 -5.62 -0.73 -14.33
N ALA A 179 -6.57 0.03 -14.88
CA ALA A 179 -6.46 0.56 -16.24
C ALA A 179 -5.25 1.50 -16.41
N PHE A 180 -4.97 2.36 -15.43
CA PHE A 180 -3.75 3.19 -15.44
C PHE A 180 -2.47 2.36 -15.36
N ALA A 181 -2.47 1.27 -14.59
CA ALA A 181 -1.34 0.38 -14.49
C ALA A 181 -1.08 -0.37 -15.81
N ASP A 182 -2.14 -0.85 -16.46
CA ASP A 182 -2.08 -1.54 -17.74
C ASP A 182 -1.59 -0.61 -18.85
N ALA A 183 -2.02 0.66 -18.84
CA ALA A 183 -1.52 1.69 -19.76
C ALA A 183 -0.06 2.07 -19.50
N ALA A 184 0.41 1.91 -18.27
CA ALA A 184 1.80 2.15 -17.89
C ALA A 184 2.71 0.93 -18.11
N ASP A 185 2.18 -0.21 -18.61
CA ASP A 185 2.99 -1.39 -18.95
C ASP A 185 3.71 -1.21 -20.30
N PRO A 186 5.05 -1.05 -20.32
CA PRO A 186 5.80 -0.94 -21.55
C PRO A 186 5.79 -2.23 -22.39
N LYS A 187 5.37 -3.38 -21.83
CA LYS A 187 5.18 -4.62 -22.62
C LYS A 187 3.92 -4.62 -23.47
N ASN A 188 2.92 -3.79 -23.20
CA ASN A 188 1.74 -3.66 -24.06
C ASN A 188 2.03 -2.90 -25.36
N HIS A 189 3.22 -2.30 -25.48
CA HIS A 189 3.65 -1.52 -26.65
C HIS A 189 4.79 -2.17 -27.46
N VAL A 190 4.95 -3.49 -27.35
CA VAL A 190 5.86 -4.30 -28.19
C VAL A 190 5.08 -5.41 -28.88
#